data_AF-A0A7S0NB48-F1
#
_entry.id   AF-A0A7S0NB48-F1
#
_cell.length_a   1.000
_cell.length_b   1.000
_cell.length_c   1.000
_cell.angle_alpha   90.00
_cell.angle_beta   90.00
_cell.angle_gamma   90.00
#
_symmetry.space_group_name_H-M   'P 1'
#
loop_
_entity.id
_entity.type
_entity.pdbx_description
1 polymer ?
#
loop_
_entity_poly.entity_id
_entity_poly.type
_entity_poly.pdbx_seq_one_letter_code
_entity_poly.pdbx_strand_id
1 'polypeptide(L)'
;RTFKTPLFRESMVRILGQVADGDYHQGLGYVASFLHLFLEEKEVVRVLVAMGKSELHAKGYWKAKPEAFARDAMVFERLLQRRDPDIAARLRSAGVVPEAYAQKWFV
;
A
#
# COMPACT_ATOMS: atom_id res chain seq x y z
N ARG A 1 -15.01 -6.27 -12.43
CA ARG A 1 -15.42 -7.51 -11.73
C ARG A 1 -15.62 -7.20 -10.25
N THR A 2 -14.58 -6.79 -9.52
CA THR A 2 -14.56 -6.64 -8.06
C THR A 2 -15.57 -5.64 -7.43
N PHE A 3 -15.85 -4.49 -8.06
CA PHE A 3 -16.85 -3.52 -7.54
C PHE A 3 -18.07 -3.30 -8.43
N LYS A 4 -18.14 -4.02 -9.55
CA LYS A 4 -19.18 -3.83 -10.58
C LYS A 4 -20.46 -4.60 -10.29
N THR A 5 -20.39 -5.67 -9.47
CA THR A 5 -21.58 -6.41 -9.03
C THR A 5 -21.70 -6.35 -7.51
N PRO A 6 -22.93 -6.37 -6.97
CA PRO A 6 -23.16 -6.43 -5.52
C PRO A 6 -22.42 -7.60 -4.85
N LEU A 7 -22.46 -8.78 -5.47
CA LEU A 7 -21.78 -9.99 -4.98
C LEU A 7 -20.28 -9.77 -4.71
N PHE A 8 -19.54 -9.20 -5.67
CA PHE A 8 -18.09 -8.99 -5.50
C PHE A 8 -17.80 -7.84 -4.52
N ARG A 9 -18.67 -6.83 -4.45
CA ARG A 9 -18.55 -5.75 -3.47
C ARG A 9 -18.69 -6.29 -2.05
N GLU A 10 -19.68 -7.15 -1.80
CA GLU A 10 -19.89 -7.77 -0.50
C GLU A 10 -18.71 -8.64 -0.08
N SER A 11 -18.13 -9.41 -1.02
CA SER A 11 -16.91 -10.18 -0.74
C SER A 11 -15.73 -9.29 -0.38
N MET A 12 -15.50 -8.20 -1.12
CA MET A 12 -14.47 -7.23 -0.76
C MET A 12 -14.69 -6.61 0.62
N VAL A 13 -15.93 -6.25 0.96
CA VAL A 13 -16.25 -5.70 2.30
C VAL A 13 -15.91 -6.72 3.39
N ARG A 14 -16.22 -8.01 3.20
CA ARG A 14 -15.86 -9.06 4.16
C ARG A 14 -14.35 -9.28 4.27
N ILE A 15 -13.63 -9.26 3.15
CA ILE A 15 -12.15 -9.36 3.14
C ILE A 15 -11.55 -8.19 3.92
N LEU A 16 -11.90 -6.96 3.55
CA LEU A 16 -11.32 -5.76 4.14
C LEU A 16 -11.72 -5.60 5.61
N GLY A 17 -12.96 -5.94 5.97
CA GLY A 17 -13.44 -5.91 7.35
C GLY A 17 -12.68 -6.85 8.28
N GLN A 18 -12.17 -7.98 7.77
CA GLN A 18 -11.35 -8.91 8.55
C GLN A 18 -9.89 -8.47 8.70
N VAL A 19 -9.40 -7.57 7.82
CA VAL A 19 -7.97 -7.20 7.77
C VAL A 19 -7.69 -5.81 8.34
N ALA A 20 -8.61 -4.85 8.14
CA ALA A 20 -8.36 -3.44 8.47
C ALA A 20 -8.20 -3.17 9.98
N ASP A 21 -8.72 -4.00 10.88
CA ASP A 21 -8.54 -3.82 12.34
C ASP A 21 -8.87 -2.38 12.81
N GLY A 22 -9.97 -1.82 12.30
CA GLY A 22 -10.42 -0.46 12.60
C GLY A 22 -9.61 0.68 11.95
N ASP A 23 -8.57 0.38 11.18
CA ASP A 23 -7.73 1.36 10.48
C ASP A 23 -7.46 0.96 9.03
N TYR A 24 -7.57 1.89 8.09
CA TYR A 24 -7.61 1.55 6.67
C TYR A 24 -6.81 2.51 5.81
N HIS A 25 -5.95 1.93 4.97
CA HIS A 25 -5.34 2.61 3.83
C HIS A 25 -5.93 2.10 2.52
N GLN A 26 -6.19 3.00 1.58
CA GLN A 26 -6.73 2.67 0.25
C GLN A 26 -5.90 1.62 -0.53
N GLY A 27 -4.60 1.58 -0.26
CA GLY A 27 -3.66 0.58 -0.78
C GLY A 27 -4.08 -0.87 -0.53
N LEU A 28 -4.59 -1.14 0.68
CA LEU A 28 -5.08 -2.46 1.06
C LEU A 28 -6.20 -2.93 0.11
N GLY A 29 -7.09 -2.01 -0.30
CA GLY A 29 -8.15 -2.30 -1.26
C GLY A 29 -7.64 -2.76 -2.62
N TYR A 30 -6.54 -2.18 -3.11
CA TYR A 30 -5.93 -2.57 -4.38
C TYR A 30 -5.27 -3.95 -4.30
N VAL A 31 -4.47 -4.20 -3.26
CA VAL A 31 -3.81 -5.50 -3.06
C VAL A 31 -4.86 -6.60 -2.85
N ALA A 32 -5.87 -6.36 -2.02
CA ALA A 32 -6.98 -7.29 -1.80
C ALA A 32 -7.73 -7.60 -3.11
N SER A 33 -8.04 -6.56 -3.89
CA SER A 33 -8.74 -6.73 -5.17
C SER A 33 -7.91 -7.53 -6.17
N PHE A 34 -6.59 -7.32 -6.21
CA PHE A 34 -5.68 -8.04 -7.08
C PHE A 34 -5.59 -9.51 -6.69
N LEU A 35 -5.35 -9.81 -5.41
CA LEU A 35 -5.29 -11.20 -4.91
C LEU A 35 -6.60 -11.94 -5.15
N HIS A 36 -7.73 -11.26 -4.98
CA HIS A 36 -9.06 -11.83 -5.18
C HIS A 36 -9.40 -12.14 -6.65
N LEU A 37 -8.54 -11.75 -7.62
CA LEU A 37 -8.66 -12.23 -9.00
C LEU A 37 -8.25 -13.71 -9.13
N PHE A 38 -7.45 -14.22 -8.20
CA PHE A 38 -6.79 -15.52 -8.30
C PHE A 38 -7.09 -16.45 -7.11
N LEU A 39 -7.43 -15.87 -5.96
CA LEU A 39 -7.57 -16.58 -4.70
C LEU A 39 -8.97 -16.44 -4.11
N GLU A 40 -9.38 -17.46 -3.35
CA GLU A 40 -10.64 -17.39 -2.60
C GLU A 40 -10.53 -16.41 -1.43
N GLU A 41 -11.68 -15.91 -0.96
CA GLU A 41 -11.79 -14.94 0.13
C GLU A 41 -10.93 -15.31 1.36
N LYS A 42 -10.96 -16.58 1.78
CA LYS A 42 -10.19 -17.09 2.92
C LYS A 42 -8.67 -17.05 2.70
N GLU A 43 -8.22 -17.26 1.47
CA GLU A 43 -6.80 -17.21 1.10
C GLU A 43 -6.31 -15.78 1.02
N VAL A 44 -7.11 -14.88 0.43
CA VAL A 44 -6.82 -13.44 0.37
C VAL A 44 -6.63 -12.89 1.78
N VAL A 45 -7.56 -13.18 2.70
CA VAL A 45 -7.44 -12.74 4.11
C VAL A 45 -6.16 -13.28 4.76
N ARG A 46 -5.84 -14.57 4.58
CA ARG A 46 -4.61 -15.17 5.14
C ARG A 46 -3.35 -14.47 4.64
N VAL A 47 -3.25 -14.21 3.33
CA VAL A 47 -2.09 -13.53 2.73
C VAL A 47 -1.98 -12.10 3.25
N LEU A 48 -3.08 -11.33 3.24
CA LEU A 48 -3.07 -9.93 3.67
C LEU A 48 -2.71 -9.79 5.16
N VAL A 49 -3.24 -10.67 6.02
CA VAL A 49 -2.88 -10.70 7.45
C VAL A 49 -1.40 -11.03 7.63
N ALA A 50 -0.87 -12.02 6.89
CA ALA A 50 0.55 -12.38 6.96
C ALA A 50 1.45 -11.21 6.49
N MET A 51 1.09 -10.56 5.38
CA MET A 51 1.82 -9.38 4.87
C MET A 51 1.78 -8.21 5.86
N GLY A 52 0.63 -7.92 6.46
CA GLY A 52 0.46 -6.82 7.40
C GLY A 52 1.14 -7.04 8.76
N LYS A 53 1.45 -8.29 9.13
CA LYS A 53 2.18 -8.64 10.36
C LYS A 53 3.69 -8.81 10.15
N SER A 54 4.14 -9.02 8.91
CA SER A 54 5.53 -9.30 8.58
C SER A 54 6.40 -8.03 8.56
N GLU A 55 7.50 -8.04 9.31
CA GLU A 55 8.52 -6.97 9.28
C GLU A 55 9.13 -6.74 7.88
N LEU A 56 9.15 -7.77 7.04
CA LEU A 56 9.75 -7.72 5.70
C LEU A 56 8.80 -7.22 4.60
N HIS A 57 7.52 -7.03 4.91
CA HIS A 57 6.49 -6.75 3.90
C HIS A 57 5.74 -5.46 4.25
N ALA A 58 4.43 -5.55 4.54
CA ALA A 58 3.54 -4.40 4.61
C ALA A 58 3.18 -4.00 6.05
N LYS A 59 4.01 -4.33 7.03
CA LYS A 59 3.76 -3.96 8.42
C LYS A 59 3.70 -2.43 8.56
N GLY A 60 2.56 -1.93 9.02
CA GLY A 60 2.30 -0.50 9.19
C GLY A 60 1.87 0.25 7.93
N TYR A 61 1.78 -0.41 6.77
CA TYR A 61 1.39 0.22 5.49
C TYR A 61 -0.12 0.37 5.33
N TRP A 62 -0.91 -0.48 5.98
CA TRP A 62 -2.38 -0.49 5.87
C TRP A 62 -3.07 0.50 6.81
N LYS A 63 -2.32 1.39 7.45
CA LYS A 63 -2.81 2.40 8.38
C LYS A 63 -3.22 3.67 7.61
N ALA A 64 -4.27 4.36 8.05
CA ALA A 64 -4.71 5.62 7.43
C ALA A 64 -3.59 6.67 7.40
N LYS A 65 -2.69 6.63 8.39
CA LYS A 65 -1.43 7.39 8.43
C LYS A 65 -0.26 6.40 8.47
N PRO A 66 0.25 5.95 7.32
CA PRO A 66 1.26 4.89 7.29
C PRO A 66 2.66 5.49 7.50
N GLU A 67 3.11 5.58 8.76
CA GLU A 67 4.45 6.07 9.12
C GLU A 67 5.57 5.26 8.46
N ALA A 68 5.36 3.95 8.31
CA ALA A 68 6.30 3.06 7.62
C ALA A 68 6.51 3.48 6.16
N PHE A 69 5.44 3.85 5.46
CA PHE A 69 5.52 4.39 4.11
C PHE A 69 6.28 5.73 4.09
N ALA A 70 5.95 6.68 4.98
CA ALA A 70 6.61 7.98 5.01
C ALA A 70 8.12 7.83 5.23
N ARG A 71 8.52 6.95 6.16
CA ARG A 71 9.93 6.59 6.38
C ARG A 71 10.58 6.07 5.09
N ASP A 72 9.95 5.12 4.41
CA ASP A 72 10.54 4.46 3.24
C ASP A 72 10.55 5.38 2.00
N ALA A 73 9.61 6.32 1.89
CA ALA A 73 9.66 7.40 0.92
C ALA A 73 10.90 8.29 1.12
N MET A 74 11.22 8.65 2.37
CA MET A 74 12.45 9.40 2.69
C MET A 74 13.72 8.58 2.44
N VAL A 75 13.69 7.27 2.69
CA VAL A 75 14.80 6.36 2.33
C VAL A 75 14.99 6.37 0.81
N PHE A 76 13.90 6.29 0.03
CA PHE A 76 13.96 6.37 -1.42
C PHE A 76 14.57 7.69 -1.89
N GLU A 77 14.20 8.83 -1.29
CA GLU A 77 14.81 10.13 -1.63
C GLU A 77 16.34 10.10 -1.43
N ARG A 78 16.81 9.52 -0.32
CA ARG A 78 18.26 9.38 -0.05
C ARG A 78 18.95 8.47 -1.06
N LEU A 79 18.28 7.41 -1.52
CA LEU A 79 18.79 6.55 -2.59
C LEU A 79 18.86 7.29 -3.92
N LEU A 80 17.83 8.07 -4.25
CA LEU A 80 17.78 8.90 -5.44
C LEU A 80 18.92 9.93 -5.45
N GLN A 81 19.16 10.61 -4.33
CA GLN A 81 20.29 11.56 -4.20
C GLN A 81 21.66 10.92 -4.47
N ARG A 82 21.83 9.63 -4.13
CA ARG A 82 23.08 8.90 -4.39
C ARG A 82 23.19 8.40 -5.82
N ARG A 83 22.07 8.00 -6.42
CA ARG A 83 22.03 7.34 -7.74
C ARG A 83 21.88 8.34 -8.89
N ASP A 84 21.09 9.38 -8.68
CA ASP A 84 20.79 10.44 -9.64
C ASP A 84 20.60 11.79 -8.90
N PRO A 85 21.69 12.44 -8.50
CA PRO A 85 21.64 13.69 -7.73
C PRO A 85 20.97 14.83 -8.49
N ASP A 86 21.07 14.85 -9.81
CA ASP A 86 20.47 15.90 -10.66
C ASP A 86 18.94 15.83 -10.64
N ILE A 87 18.37 14.62 -10.76
CA ILE A 87 16.92 14.43 -10.63
C ILE A 87 16.48 14.78 -9.21
N ALA A 88 17.20 14.31 -8.19
CA ALA A 88 16.86 14.61 -6.79
C ALA A 88 16.81 16.12 -6.52
N ALA A 89 17.81 16.86 -7.00
CA ALA A 89 17.87 18.31 -6.86
C ALA A 89 16.69 19.01 -7.57
N ARG A 90 16.34 18.57 -8.78
CA ARG A 90 15.21 19.13 -9.54
C ARG A 90 13.87 18.92 -8.83
N LEU A 91 13.60 17.70 -8.35
CA LEU A 91 12.38 17.40 -7.59
C LEU A 91 12.28 18.28 -6.35
N ARG A 92 13.38 18.42 -5.61
CA ARG A 92 13.45 19.28 -4.42
C ARG A 92 13.23 20.75 -4.76
N SER A 93 13.87 21.27 -5.81
CA SER A 93 13.66 22.66 -6.25
C SER A 93 12.23 22.95 -6.71
N ALA A 94 11.53 21.92 -7.19
CA ALA A 94 10.12 21.99 -7.59
C ALA A 94 9.16 21.81 -6.40
N GLY A 95 9.66 21.64 -5.17
CA GLY A 95 8.83 21.39 -3.99
C GLY A 95 8.15 20.03 -3.98
N VAL A 96 8.62 19.08 -4.78
CA VAL A 96 8.06 17.73 -4.86
C VAL A 96 8.67 16.86 -3.77
N VAL A 97 7.86 16.51 -2.78
CA VAL A 97 8.24 15.64 -1.66
C VAL A 97 8.14 14.15 -2.04
N PRO A 98 8.97 13.26 -1.45
CA PRO A 98 8.99 11.84 -1.81
C PRO A 98 7.65 11.13 -1.62
N GLU A 99 6.88 11.52 -0.62
CA GLU A 99 5.55 10.96 -0.38
C GLU A 99 4.61 11.21 -1.56
N ALA A 100 4.78 12.30 -2.31
CA ALA A 100 3.90 12.67 -3.42
C ALA A 100 4.07 11.75 -4.65
N TYR A 101 5.27 11.22 -4.89
CA TYR A 101 5.52 10.33 -6.04
C TYR A 101 5.66 8.85 -5.66
N ALA A 102 6.05 8.54 -4.42
CA ALA A 102 6.28 7.16 -3.98
C ALA A 102 5.01 6.44 -3.48
N GLN A 103 3.92 7.17 -3.21
CA GLN A 103 2.71 6.62 -2.59
C GLN A 103 2.16 5.40 -3.32
N LYS A 104 2.11 5.42 -4.67
CA LYS A 104 1.56 4.32 -5.47
C LYS A 104 2.53 3.16 -5.72
N TRP A 105 3.80 3.32 -5.35
CA TRP A 105 4.79 2.26 -5.52
C TRP A 105 4.85 1.37 -4.30
N PHE A 106 4.74 1.98 -3.12
CA PHE A 106 4.85 1.26 -1.86
C PHE A 106 3.50 0.92 -1.23
N VAL A 107 2.40 1.59 -1.61
CA VAL A 107 1.09 1.42 -0.99
C VAL A 107 -0.04 1.19 -2.00
#